data_AF-A0A4R2GW28-F1
#
_entry.id   AF-A0A4R2GW28-F1
#
_cell.length_a   1.000
_cell.length_b   1.000
_cell.length_c   1.000
_cell.angle_alpha   90.00
_cell.angle_beta   90.00
_cell.angle_gamma   90.00
#
_symmetry.space_group_name_H-M   'P 1'
#
loop_
_entity.id
_entity.type
_entity.pdbx_description
1 polymer ?
#
loop_
_entity_poly.entity_id
_entity_poly.type
_entity_poly.pdbx_seq_one_letter_code
_entity_poly.pdbx_strand_id
1 'polypeptide(L)'
;MAEVAAFLSRVIEATGPAGAIIVAVMLALALAFILIARGATIFAAGRREQQATEFQDRLIKAIESLTASEGSLREQVRQLLAENAALREQLGDLTTSVDLLRNQMRRMIAEMRAVKDGRLQPSAIQIPDDHA
;
A
#
# COMPACT_ATOMS: atom_id res chain seq x y z
N MET A 1 26.10 -46.00 -28.94
CA MET A 1 25.00 -46.90 -29.41
C MET A 1 25.54 -48.19 -30.02
N ALA A 2 26.47 -48.13 -30.99
CA ALA A 2 27.02 -49.34 -31.64
C ALA A 2 27.74 -50.31 -30.69
N GLU A 3 28.47 -49.78 -29.70
CA GLU A 3 29.20 -50.57 -28.70
C GLU A 3 28.29 -51.36 -27.75
N VAL A 4 27.16 -50.75 -27.36
CA VAL A 4 26.17 -51.36 -26.47
C VAL A 4 25.43 -52.50 -27.17
N ALA A 5 25.07 -52.31 -28.45
CA ALA A 5 24.46 -53.34 -29.25
C ALA A 5 25.37 -54.57 -29.42
N ALA A 6 26.68 -54.35 -29.65
CA ALA A 6 27.66 -55.42 -29.76
C ALA A 6 27.84 -56.20 -28.44
N PHE A 7 27.82 -55.51 -27.30
CA PHE A 7 27.90 -56.14 -25.98
C PHE A 7 26.66 -56.99 -25.67
N LEU A 8 25.46 -56.47 -25.93
CA LEU A 8 24.20 -57.19 -25.70
C LEU A 8 24.09 -58.44 -26.57
N SER A 9 24.52 -58.37 -27.84
CA SER A 9 24.56 -59.52 -28.75
C SER A 9 25.47 -60.63 -28.21
N ARG A 10 26.65 -60.27 -27.70
CA ARG A 10 27.61 -61.25 -27.14
C ARG A 10 27.10 -61.91 -25.87
N VAL A 11 26.41 -61.16 -25.00
CA VAL A 11 25.83 -61.71 -23.76
C VAL A 11 24.70 -62.71 -24.08
N ILE A 12 23.88 -62.41 -25.08
CA ILE A 12 22.79 -63.29 -25.53
C ILE A 12 23.32 -64.56 -26.19
N GLU A 13 24.37 -64.47 -27.02
CA GLU A 13 25.03 -65.63 -27.61
C GLU A 13 25.71 -66.53 -26.56
N ALA A 14 26.33 -65.94 -25.53
CA ALA A 14 27.07 -66.69 -24.51
C ALA A 14 26.19 -67.45 -23.51
N THR A 15 24.94 -67.01 -23.30
CA THR A 15 24.06 -67.55 -22.24
C THR A 15 22.71 -68.08 -22.77
N GLY A 16 22.51 -68.02 -24.09
CA GLY A 16 21.32 -68.54 -24.76
C GLY A 16 20.03 -67.81 -24.36
N PRO A 17 18.85 -68.46 -24.41
CA PRO A 17 17.57 -67.81 -24.15
C PRO A 17 17.45 -67.19 -22.74
N ALA A 18 18.20 -67.70 -21.75
CA ALA A 18 18.26 -67.11 -20.42
C ALA A 18 18.93 -65.71 -20.42
N GLY A 19 19.95 -65.51 -21.25
CA GLY A 19 20.61 -64.21 -21.42
C GLY A 19 19.71 -63.13 -21.97
N ALA A 20 18.87 -63.48 -22.94
CA ALA A 20 17.89 -62.57 -23.52
C ALA A 20 16.86 -62.09 -22.49
N ILE A 21 16.42 -62.97 -21.59
CA ILE A 21 15.49 -62.62 -20.50
C ILE A 21 16.15 -61.66 -19.52
N ILE A 22 17.40 -61.92 -19.11
CA ILE A 22 18.13 -61.05 -18.17
C ILE A 22 18.32 -59.65 -18.75
N VAL A 23 18.71 -59.55 -20.02
CA VAL A 23 18.86 -58.27 -20.74
C VAL A 23 17.53 -57.52 -20.81
N ALA A 24 16.43 -58.23 -21.15
CA ALA A 24 15.10 -57.63 -21.22
C ALA A 24 14.63 -57.09 -19.86
N VAL A 25 14.87 -57.83 -18.77
CA VAL A 25 14.52 -57.39 -17.41
C VAL A 25 15.34 -56.17 -16.98
N MET A 26 16.64 -56.14 -17.28
CA MET A 26 17.50 -54.99 -16.97
C MET A 26 17.10 -53.74 -17.76
N LEU A 27 16.74 -53.89 -19.04
CA LEU A 27 16.20 -52.81 -19.86
C LEU A 27 14.86 -52.30 -19.33
N ALA A 28 13.95 -53.21 -18.93
CA ALA A 28 12.67 -52.85 -18.36
C ALA A 28 12.82 -52.08 -17.04
N LEU A 29 13.73 -52.52 -16.16
CA LEU A 29 14.05 -51.82 -14.91
C LEU A 29 14.69 -50.45 -15.15
N ALA A 30 15.62 -50.35 -16.11
CA ALA A 30 16.24 -49.07 -16.46
C ALA A 30 15.22 -48.06 -17.00
N LEU A 31 14.31 -48.50 -17.87
CA LEU A 31 13.23 -47.65 -18.39
C LEU A 31 12.25 -47.25 -17.30
N ALA A 32 11.89 -48.18 -16.40
CA ALA A 32 11.04 -47.88 -15.26
C ALA A 32 11.66 -46.81 -14.34
N PHE A 33 12.97 -46.92 -14.07
CA PHE A 33 13.71 -45.95 -13.28
C PHE A 33 13.72 -44.56 -13.93
N ILE A 34 13.96 -44.49 -15.25
CA ILE A 34 13.93 -43.24 -16.01
C ILE A 34 12.53 -42.60 -15.96
N LEU A 35 11.48 -43.40 -16.09
CA LEU A 35 10.09 -42.92 -16.05
C LEU A 35 9.75 -42.31 -14.67
N ILE A 36 10.16 -42.97 -13.59
CA ILE A 36 9.95 -42.48 -12.21
C ILE A 36 10.76 -41.21 -11.95
N ALA A 37 12.03 -41.17 -12.37
CA ALA A 37 12.88 -39.98 -12.22
C ALA A 37 12.34 -38.78 -13.02
N ARG A 38 11.83 -39.02 -14.24
CA ARG A 38 11.20 -37.99 -15.07
C ARG A 38 9.87 -37.52 -14.47
N GLY A 39 9.07 -38.42 -13.88
CA GLY A 39 7.89 -38.05 -13.11
C GLY A 39 8.24 -37.13 -11.95
N ALA A 40 9.18 -37.54 -11.09
CA ALA A 40 9.60 -36.79 -9.91
C ALA A 40 10.10 -35.37 -10.22
N THR A 41 10.84 -35.21 -11.33
CA THR A 41 11.34 -33.90 -11.77
C THR A 41 10.23 -32.98 -12.28
N ILE A 42 9.25 -33.51 -13.03
CA ILE A 42 8.09 -32.75 -13.50
C ILE A 42 7.19 -32.32 -12.31
N PHE A 43 6.95 -33.23 -11.35
CA PHE A 43 6.20 -32.89 -10.13
C PHE A 43 6.92 -31.87 -9.24
N ALA A 44 8.26 -31.86 -9.23
CA ALA A 44 9.03 -30.84 -8.54
C ALA A 44 8.98 -29.47 -9.26
N ALA A 45 9.00 -29.46 -10.60
CA ALA A 45 8.87 -28.25 -11.41
C ALA A 45 7.48 -27.60 -11.23
N GLY A 46 6.40 -28.38 -11.31
CA GLY A 46 5.03 -27.87 -11.13
C GLY A 46 4.79 -27.22 -9.77
N ARG A 47 5.39 -27.75 -8.69
CA ARG A 47 5.31 -27.13 -7.35
C ARG A 47 6.07 -25.80 -7.28
N ARG A 48 7.21 -25.67 -7.96
CA ARG A 48 7.97 -24.41 -8.00
C ARG A 48 7.23 -23.34 -8.79
N GLU A 49 6.59 -23.70 -9.88
CA GLU A 49 5.75 -22.79 -10.68
C GLU A 49 4.51 -22.33 -9.91
N GLN A 50 3.83 -23.24 -9.22
CA GLN A 50 2.70 -22.89 -8.34
C GLN A 50 3.13 -21.94 -7.21
N GLN A 51 4.23 -22.23 -6.53
CA GLN A 51 4.77 -21.37 -5.47
C GLN A 51 5.18 -19.99 -5.99
N ALA A 52 5.76 -19.91 -7.19
CA ALA A 52 6.11 -18.63 -7.82
C ALA A 52 4.86 -17.81 -8.15
N THR A 53 3.81 -18.46 -8.65
CA THR A 53 2.53 -17.80 -8.97
C THR A 53 1.84 -17.30 -7.70
N GLU A 54 1.79 -18.11 -6.65
CA GLU A 54 1.22 -17.69 -5.36
C GLU A 54 1.99 -16.53 -4.71
N PHE A 55 3.32 -16.53 -4.82
CA PHE A 55 4.15 -15.43 -4.34
C PHE A 55 3.87 -14.15 -5.14
N GLN A 56 3.79 -14.26 -6.46
CA GLN A 56 3.45 -13.15 -7.34
C GLN A 56 2.07 -12.58 -7.02
N ASP A 57 1.05 -13.42 -6.83
CA ASP A 57 -0.30 -12.99 -6.46
C ASP A 57 -0.33 -12.27 -5.12
N ARG A 58 0.46 -12.73 -4.13
CA ARG A 58 0.59 -12.05 -2.84
C ARG A 58 1.25 -10.68 -2.99
N LEU A 59 2.28 -10.56 -3.82
CA LEU A 59 2.93 -9.28 -4.09
C LEU A 59 1.97 -8.31 -4.78
N ILE A 60 1.23 -8.75 -5.79
CA ILE A 60 0.24 -7.91 -6.49
C ILE A 60 -0.81 -7.41 -5.49
N LYS A 61 -1.40 -8.30 -4.69
CA LYS A 61 -2.38 -7.91 -3.65
C LYS A 61 -1.80 -6.95 -2.61
N ALA A 62 -0.54 -7.14 -2.22
CA ALA A 62 0.14 -6.24 -1.29
C ALA A 62 0.33 -4.85 -1.91
N ILE A 63 0.73 -4.77 -3.18
CA ILE A 63 0.89 -3.51 -3.91
C ILE A 63 -0.47 -2.81 -4.08
N GLU A 64 -1.53 -3.53 -4.43
CA GLU A 64 -2.88 -2.99 -4.55
C GLU A 64 -3.37 -2.40 -3.22
N SER A 65 -3.18 -3.14 -2.12
CA SER A 65 -3.53 -2.69 -0.78
C SER A 65 -2.75 -1.45 -0.36
N LEU A 66 -1.43 -1.42 -0.61
CA LEU A 66 -0.59 -0.26 -0.34
C LEU A 66 -1.02 0.95 -1.16
N THR A 67 -1.33 0.75 -2.44
CA THR A 67 -1.79 1.81 -3.35
C THR A 67 -3.13 2.39 -2.89
N ALA A 68 -4.07 1.54 -2.46
CA ALA A 68 -5.35 1.98 -1.90
C ALA A 68 -5.16 2.77 -0.59
N SER A 69 -4.28 2.28 0.29
CA SER A 69 -3.92 2.96 1.54
C SER A 69 -3.29 4.32 1.28
N GLU A 70 -2.35 4.40 0.33
CA GLU A 70 -1.72 5.65 -0.08
C GLU A 70 -2.75 6.65 -0.63
N GLY A 71 -3.69 6.19 -1.46
CA GLY A 71 -4.79 7.00 -1.97
C GLY A 71 -5.65 7.59 -0.84
N SER A 72 -6.03 6.76 0.13
CA SER A 72 -6.79 7.20 1.32
C SER A 72 -6.01 8.21 2.16
N LEU A 73 -4.72 7.97 2.40
CA LEU A 73 -3.87 8.88 3.17
C LEU A 73 -3.74 10.25 2.49
N ARG A 74 -3.55 10.26 1.16
CA ARG A 74 -3.47 11.51 0.39
C ARG A 74 -4.76 12.31 0.50
N GLU A 75 -5.90 11.65 0.49
CA GLU A 75 -7.20 12.32 0.62
C GLU A 75 -7.39 12.90 2.03
N GLN A 76 -7.03 12.15 3.07
CA GLN A 76 -7.05 12.65 4.45
C GLN A 76 -6.14 13.87 4.63
N VAL A 77 -4.94 13.85 4.04
CA VAL A 77 -4.02 15.00 4.08
C VAL A 77 -4.64 16.22 3.39
N ARG A 78 -5.31 16.05 2.25
CA ARG A 78 -6.00 17.17 1.57
C ARG A 78 -7.12 17.75 2.43
N GLN A 79 -7.92 16.91 3.06
CA GLN A 79 -8.99 17.35 3.96
C GLN A 79 -8.41 18.13 5.15
N LEU A 80 -7.38 17.61 5.80
CA LEU A 80 -6.71 18.31 6.91
C LEU A 80 -6.10 19.65 6.49
N LEU A 81 -5.54 19.75 5.28
CA LEU A 81 -5.02 21.02 4.76
C LEU A 81 -6.15 22.03 4.51
N ALA A 82 -7.30 21.58 3.99
CA ALA A 82 -8.47 22.43 3.79
C ALA A 82 -9.06 22.92 5.12
N GLU A 83 -9.21 22.01 6.10
CA GLU A 83 -9.65 22.37 7.46
C GLU A 83 -8.68 23.35 8.12
N ASN A 84 -7.36 23.14 7.98
CA ASN A 84 -6.37 24.04 8.54
C ASN A 84 -6.43 25.44 7.91
N ALA A 85 -6.68 25.53 6.60
CA ALA A 85 -6.87 26.81 5.92
C ALA A 85 -8.11 27.54 6.44
N ALA A 86 -9.24 26.84 6.57
CA ALA A 86 -10.48 27.41 7.10
C ALA A 86 -10.32 27.88 8.56
N LEU A 87 -9.63 27.11 9.40
CA LEU A 87 -9.33 27.51 10.78
C LEU A 87 -8.43 28.75 10.85
N ARG A 88 -7.48 28.89 9.94
CA ARG A 88 -6.63 30.10 9.86
C ARG A 88 -7.43 31.34 9.47
N GLU A 89 -8.37 31.20 8.54
CA GLU A 89 -9.28 32.27 8.16
C GLU A 89 -10.15 32.71 9.35
N GLN A 90 -10.78 31.75 10.04
CA GLN A 90 -11.57 32.02 11.24
C GLN A 90 -10.75 32.71 12.36
N LEU A 91 -9.49 32.31 12.54
CA LEU A 91 -8.58 32.98 13.48
C LEU A 91 -8.28 34.42 13.08
N GLY A 92 -8.14 34.69 11.77
CA GLY A 92 -7.98 36.03 11.23
C GLY A 92 -9.17 36.91 11.55
N ASP A 93 -10.38 36.45 11.23
CA ASP A 93 -11.64 37.17 11.49
C ASP A 93 -11.85 37.43 12.98
N LEU A 94 -11.56 36.44 13.83
CA LEU A 94 -11.65 36.58 15.27
C LEU A 94 -10.64 37.60 15.79
N THR A 95 -9.41 37.62 15.26
CA THR A 95 -8.39 38.61 15.63
C THR A 95 -8.85 40.02 15.28
N THR A 96 -9.40 40.22 14.06
CA THR A 96 -9.96 41.50 13.64
C THR A 96 -11.12 41.94 14.54
N SER A 97 -12.02 41.02 14.88
CA SER A 97 -13.16 41.27 15.76
C SER A 97 -12.72 41.70 17.16
N VAL A 98 -11.71 41.03 17.73
CA VAL A 98 -11.14 41.36 19.03
C VAL A 98 -10.49 42.74 19.02
N ASP A 99 -9.77 43.11 17.96
CA ASP A 99 -9.13 44.42 17.85
C ASP A 99 -10.16 45.55 17.68
N LEU A 100 -11.23 45.31 16.93
CA LEU A 100 -12.35 46.23 16.82
C LEU A 100 -13.02 46.46 18.17
N LEU A 101 -13.31 45.37 18.91
CA LEU A 101 -13.89 45.44 20.24
C LEU A 101 -12.98 46.20 21.23
N ARG A 102 -11.67 45.95 21.18
CA ARG A 102 -10.68 46.69 21.99
C ARG A 102 -10.69 48.18 21.69
N ASN A 103 -10.80 48.55 20.42
CA ASN A 103 -10.88 49.95 20.00
C ASN A 103 -12.18 50.60 20.48
N GLN A 104 -13.32 49.92 20.33
CA GLN A 104 -14.60 50.38 20.86
C GLN A 104 -14.55 50.59 22.38
N MET A 105 -14.00 49.63 23.14
CA MET A 105 -13.84 49.77 24.59
C MET A 105 -12.95 50.97 24.96
N ARG A 106 -11.84 51.20 24.25
CA ARG A 106 -10.97 52.36 24.51
C ARG A 106 -11.71 53.68 24.29
N ARG A 107 -12.50 53.77 23.21
CA ARG A 107 -13.34 54.95 22.93
C ARG A 107 -14.37 55.16 24.03
N MET A 108 -15.10 54.12 24.41
CA MET A 108 -16.10 54.18 25.47
C MET A 108 -15.50 54.61 26.82
N ILE A 109 -14.31 54.10 27.18
CA ILE A 109 -13.60 54.53 28.39
C ILE A 109 -13.20 56.01 28.31
N ALA A 110 -12.75 56.48 27.14
CA ALA A 110 -12.38 57.88 26.95
C ALA A 110 -13.60 58.81 27.06
N GLU A 111 -14.72 58.44 26.44
CA GLU A 111 -16.00 59.17 26.54
C GLU A 111 -16.51 59.21 27.97
N MET A 112 -16.51 58.08 28.69
CA MET A 112 -16.90 58.04 30.11
C MET A 112 -16.04 58.96 30.97
N ARG A 113 -14.72 59.00 30.73
CA ARG A 113 -13.84 59.96 31.42
C ARG A 113 -14.18 61.40 31.06
N ALA A 114 -14.42 61.70 29.78
CA ALA A 114 -14.78 63.05 29.35
C ALA A 114 -16.11 63.53 29.95
N VAL A 115 -17.12 62.65 30.07
CA VAL A 115 -18.38 62.94 30.76
C VAL A 115 -18.15 63.17 32.24
N LYS A 116 -17.39 62.29 32.89
CA LYS A 116 -17.05 62.42 34.32
C LYS A 116 -16.33 63.74 34.62
N ASP A 117 -15.43 64.15 33.74
CA ASP A 117 -14.66 65.40 33.87
C ASP A 117 -15.48 66.65 33.44
N GLY A 118 -16.76 66.48 33.08
CA GLY A 118 -17.65 67.57 32.65
C GLY A 118 -17.32 68.17 31.28
N ARG A 119 -16.42 67.53 30.53
CA ARG A 119 -15.98 67.96 29.18
C ARG A 119 -16.93 67.51 28.07
N LEU A 120 -17.78 66.53 28.35
CA LEU A 120 -18.81 66.03 27.43
C LEU A 120 -20.16 65.94 28.15
N GLN A 121 -21.23 66.41 27.51
CA GLN A 121 -22.58 66.19 28.01
C GLN A 121 -23.05 64.78 27.59
N PRO A 122 -23.78 64.05 28.46
CA PRO A 122 -24.24 62.68 28.15
C PRO A 122 -25.07 62.57 26.86
N SER A 123 -25.78 63.64 26.49
CA SER A 123 -26.59 63.73 25.27
C SER A 123 -25.77 63.84 23.97
N ALA A 124 -24.47 64.09 24.05
CA ALA A 124 -23.59 64.22 22.90
C ALA A 124 -22.86 62.91 22.52
N ILE A 125 -23.02 61.84 23.30
CA ILE A 125 -22.48 60.51 22.97
C ILE A 125 -23.29 59.95 21.79
N GLN A 126 -22.64 59.76 20.65
CA GLN A 126 -23.23 59.04 19.51
C GLN A 126 -22.90 57.55 19.64
N ILE A 127 -23.94 56.74 19.88
CA ILE A 127 -23.83 55.28 19.76
C ILE A 127 -23.78 54.97 18.25
N PRO A 128 -22.72 54.32 17.74
CA PRO A 128 -22.70 53.89 16.35
C PRO A 128 -23.85 52.90 16.10
N ASP A 129 -24.73 53.20 15.14
CA ASP A 129 -25.78 52.27 14.71
C ASP A 129 -25.12 51.09 13.96
N ASP A 130 -24.97 49.96 14.65
CA ASP A 130 -24.40 48.73 14.11
C ASP A 130 -25.49 47.97 13.33
N HIS A 131 -25.79 48.46 12.14
CA HIS A 131 -26.61 47.78 11.13
C HIS A 131 -25.82 47.72 9.81
N ALA A 132 -24.90 46.75 9.71
CA ALA A 132 -24.41 46.22 8.44
C ALA A 132 -23.80 44.83 8.65
#